data_AF-A0A6A5ZFQ0-F1
#
_entry.id   AF-A0A6A5ZFQ0-F1
#
_cell.length_a   1.000
_cell.length_b   1.000
_cell.length_c   1.000
_cell.angle_alpha   90.00
_cell.angle_beta   90.00
_cell.angle_gamma   90.00
#
_symmetry.space_group_name_H-M   'P 1'
#
loop_
_entity.id
_entity.type
_entity.pdbx_description
1 polymer ?
#
loop_
_entity_poly.entity_id
_entity_poly.type
_entity_poly.pdbx_seq_one_letter_code
_entity_poly.pdbx_strand_id
1 'polypeptide(L)'
;MKLLDLPPEIFQRIISEHVTQVGIWEAWKHHTVCDTFAVYIKEEIFRRQPIEAFLHNSQSRRLLRSNLVLYLEYHSVALFGAHPLLPSVIKKTVDRLLSAFHEESEVVRAKLTKTVATVFLENSYHSCYWLVIEPSLQEISEVAENADADVALCVAVATQRVDLVEHVLDQGACIWKATYLFGYPLDFAARFGNINIVQLLLSHAETHSQDLLPDIARKIVHRGIMAAGHKIYWNIAIVLAKWLVRVLGLPPKSTCTTWFCKAFSADSLDFLRALLDFGYDARLASLYRYHFLSNSWDDFTVHVMRLLLDRHILDKGELYAIRDPDGEHHTGTLLDFAALRRNVDMVSALVADGADPDGRLDNRGIRSYPLRTALTWAKPNIVKVLLQAGADPEGGNYPMDLYTLDLVSKKSEEYTEVLRAIHQKAERLGADYKPPLRWVWNTALSNWQMKAAKLPKLT
;
A
#
# COMPACT_ATOMS: atom_id res chain seq x y z
N MET A 1 64.84 6.13 10.36
CA MET A 1 63.59 5.92 11.09
C MET A 1 62.48 5.88 10.07
N LYS A 2 61.71 4.79 9.97
CA LYS A 2 60.56 4.75 9.07
C LYS A 2 59.48 5.67 9.64
N LEU A 3 58.62 6.21 8.77
CA LEU A 3 57.60 7.19 9.16
C LEU A 3 56.64 6.65 10.24
N LEU A 4 56.42 5.33 10.27
CA LEU A 4 55.58 4.66 11.27
C LEU A 4 56.30 4.34 12.59
N ASP A 5 57.61 4.54 12.66
CA ASP A 5 58.40 4.37 13.89
C ASP A 5 58.37 5.66 14.75
N LEU A 6 57.72 6.72 14.26
CA LEU A 6 57.52 7.98 14.97
C LEU A 6 56.49 7.82 16.09
N PRO A 7 56.61 8.57 17.20
CA PRO A 7 55.55 8.68 18.19
C PRO A 7 54.22 9.09 17.55
N PRO A 8 53.08 8.51 17.97
CA PRO A 8 51.75 8.80 17.44
C PRO A 8 51.44 10.28 17.29
N GLU A 9 51.85 11.10 18.26
CA GLU A 9 51.59 12.53 18.30
C GLU A 9 52.36 13.29 17.23
N ILE A 10 53.62 12.90 16.98
CA ILE A 10 54.45 13.49 15.93
C ILE A 10 53.90 13.09 14.58
N PHE A 11 53.54 11.81 14.42
CA PHE A 11 52.96 11.31 13.19
C PHE A 11 51.62 12.00 12.88
N GLN A 12 50.74 12.19 13.86
CA GLN A 12 49.50 12.95 13.70
C GLN A 12 49.76 14.42 13.28
N ARG A 13 50.77 15.09 13.84
CA ARG A 13 51.15 16.45 13.41
C ARG A 13 51.61 16.50 11.97
N ILE A 14 52.39 15.51 11.52
CA ILE A 14 52.80 15.39 10.12
C ILE A 14 51.57 15.24 9.21
N ILE A 15 50.60 14.41 9.60
CA ILE A 15 49.35 14.25 8.84
C ILE A 15 48.54 15.55 8.82
N SER A 16 48.44 16.27 9.94
CA SER A 16 47.75 17.56 10.02
C SER A 16 48.37 18.61 9.09
N GLU A 17 49.70 18.72 9.10
CA GLU A 17 50.43 19.61 8.20
C GLU A 17 50.24 19.19 6.73
N HIS A 18 50.29 17.89 6.44
CA HIS A 18 50.04 17.35 5.10
C HIS A 18 48.63 17.71 4.60
N VAL A 19 47.59 17.46 5.40
CA VAL A 19 46.20 17.80 5.06
C VAL A 19 46.03 19.31 4.82
N THR A 20 46.71 20.14 5.62
CA THR A 20 46.68 21.60 5.48
C THR A 20 47.33 22.06 4.17
N GLN A 21 48.45 21.44 3.77
CA GLN A 21 49.19 21.84 2.56
C GLN A 21 48.52 21.39 1.26
N VAL A 22 48.04 20.15 1.19
CA VAL A 22 47.47 19.61 -0.06
C VAL A 22 45.94 19.71 -0.13
N GLY A 23 45.29 20.00 0.99
CA GLY A 23 43.83 20.02 1.12
C GLY A 23 43.20 18.63 1.28
N ILE A 24 41.94 18.62 1.73
CA ILE A 24 41.21 17.40 2.12
C ILE A 24 41.21 16.32 1.03
N TRP A 25 40.88 16.68 -0.21
CA TRP A 25 40.71 15.68 -1.28
C TRP A 25 42.03 15.03 -1.70
N GLU A 26 43.10 15.81 -1.87
CA GLU A 26 44.40 15.24 -2.24
C GLU A 26 44.99 14.45 -1.08
N ALA A 27 44.84 14.92 0.16
CA ALA A 27 45.25 14.16 1.33
C ALA A 27 44.46 12.84 1.44
N TRP A 28 43.16 12.85 1.17
CA TRP A 28 42.34 11.64 1.17
C TRP A 28 42.90 10.58 0.26
N LYS A 29 43.40 10.90 -0.95
CA LYS A 29 43.96 9.88 -1.87
C LYS A 29 45.12 9.09 -1.26
N HIS A 30 45.86 9.67 -0.32
CA HIS A 30 47.01 9.02 0.31
C HIS A 30 46.60 8.01 1.40
N HIS A 31 45.32 7.88 1.74
CA HIS A 31 44.85 6.87 2.70
C HIS A 31 45.10 5.43 2.23
N THR A 32 45.32 5.19 0.92
CA THR A 32 45.55 3.84 0.37
C THR A 32 46.98 3.32 0.57
N VAL A 33 47.87 4.11 1.18
CA VAL A 33 49.29 3.76 1.34
C VAL A 33 49.51 2.62 2.33
N CYS A 34 48.87 2.69 3.51
CA CYS A 34 48.76 1.56 4.46
C CYS A 34 47.65 1.82 5.48
N ASP A 35 47.23 0.79 6.22
CA ASP A 35 46.13 0.86 7.18
C ASP A 35 46.37 1.90 8.29
N THR A 36 47.58 1.96 8.84
CA THR A 36 47.92 2.98 9.85
C THR A 36 47.79 4.39 9.26
N PHE A 37 48.31 4.62 8.07
CA PHE A 37 48.19 5.92 7.39
C PHE A 37 46.72 6.29 7.14
N ALA A 38 45.91 5.30 6.75
CA ALA A 38 44.48 5.46 6.52
C ALA A 38 43.73 5.91 7.77
N VAL A 39 44.06 5.35 8.95
CA VAL A 39 43.44 5.72 10.23
C VAL A 39 43.73 7.17 10.58
N TYR A 40 45.00 7.59 10.53
CA TYR A 40 45.38 8.96 10.89
C TYR A 40 44.83 10.00 9.90
N ILE A 41 44.81 9.68 8.59
CA ILE A 41 44.19 10.55 7.58
C ILE A 41 42.67 10.66 7.80
N LYS A 42 41.99 9.54 8.05
CA LYS A 42 40.54 9.54 8.33
C LYS A 42 40.24 10.38 9.57
N GLU A 43 41.02 10.21 10.64
CA GLU A 43 40.84 10.99 11.86
C GLU A 43 41.11 12.47 11.61
N GLU A 44 42.23 12.84 10.99
CA GLU A 44 42.55 14.24 10.74
C GLU A 44 41.48 14.92 9.86
N ILE A 45 41.04 14.26 8.79
CA ILE A 45 40.06 14.82 7.86
C ILE A 45 38.67 14.94 8.51
N PHE A 46 38.12 13.87 9.09
CA PHE A 46 36.72 13.86 9.53
C PHE A 46 36.51 14.27 10.98
N ARG A 47 37.54 14.32 11.83
CA ARG A 47 37.42 14.70 13.24
C ARG A 47 37.82 16.15 13.47
N ARG A 48 38.80 16.67 12.72
CA ARG A 48 39.47 17.94 13.06
C ARG A 48 39.27 19.04 12.04
N GLN A 49 38.86 18.72 10.81
CA GLN A 49 38.58 19.74 9.81
C GLN A 49 37.19 20.35 10.00
N PRO A 50 37.07 21.68 9.89
CA PRO A 50 35.78 22.34 9.98
C PRO A 50 34.97 22.11 8.69
N ILE A 51 33.66 22.42 8.72
CA ILE A 51 32.76 22.11 7.62
C ILE A 51 33.14 22.84 6.32
N GLU A 52 33.66 24.05 6.42
CA GLU A 52 34.06 24.92 5.30
C GLU A 52 35.14 24.26 4.43
N ALA A 53 36.04 23.48 5.04
CA ALA A 53 37.09 22.77 4.34
C ALA A 53 36.53 21.71 3.37
N PHE A 54 35.36 21.14 3.67
CA PHE A 54 34.66 20.20 2.79
C PHE A 54 33.89 20.89 1.66
N LEU A 55 33.52 22.16 1.83
CA LEU A 55 32.66 22.90 0.89
C LEU A 55 33.44 23.55 -0.26
N HIS A 56 34.77 23.63 -0.15
CA HIS A 56 35.63 24.33 -1.11
C HIS A 56 35.54 23.79 -2.55
N ASN A 57 35.39 22.48 -2.75
CA ASN A 57 35.31 21.87 -4.09
C ASN A 57 34.33 20.69 -4.16
N SER A 58 33.98 20.27 -5.38
CA SER A 58 32.97 19.23 -5.60
C SER A 58 33.42 17.84 -5.11
N GLN A 59 34.72 17.55 -5.16
CA GLN A 59 35.27 16.27 -4.73
C GLN A 59 35.22 16.13 -3.19
N SER A 60 35.61 17.15 -2.44
CA SER A 60 35.50 17.20 -0.98
C SER A 60 34.06 17.12 -0.51
N ARG A 61 33.11 17.78 -1.21
CA ARG A 61 31.67 17.63 -0.92
C ARG A 61 31.20 16.19 -1.14
N ARG A 62 31.65 15.55 -2.21
CA ARG A 62 31.34 14.13 -2.47
C ARG A 62 31.94 13.23 -1.37
N LEU A 63 33.14 13.54 -0.89
CA LEU A 63 33.80 12.82 0.19
C LEU A 63 33.04 12.95 1.52
N LEU A 64 32.58 14.15 1.86
CA LEU A 64 31.71 14.37 3.02
C LEU A 64 30.42 13.56 2.88
N ARG A 65 29.77 13.63 1.71
CA ARG A 65 28.53 12.89 1.43
C ARG A 65 28.68 11.39 1.68
N SER A 66 29.75 10.77 1.20
CA SER A 66 29.96 9.33 1.38
C SER A 66 30.36 8.93 2.81
N ASN A 67 30.78 9.87 3.65
CA ASN A 67 31.31 9.60 5.00
C ASN A 67 30.59 10.41 6.09
N LEU A 68 29.34 10.82 5.85
CA LEU A 68 28.62 11.70 6.77
C LEU A 68 28.36 11.04 8.13
N VAL A 69 28.18 9.71 8.17
CA VAL A 69 28.07 8.95 9.43
C VAL A 69 29.34 9.15 10.27
N LEU A 70 30.51 8.99 9.66
CA LEU A 70 31.80 9.10 10.34
C LEU A 70 32.07 10.52 10.80
N TYR A 71 31.71 11.51 9.98
CA TYR A 71 31.76 12.93 10.35
C TYR A 71 30.91 13.19 11.59
N LEU A 72 29.62 12.79 11.57
CA LEU A 72 28.73 12.96 12.72
C LEU A 72 29.20 12.19 13.97
N GLU A 73 29.75 10.99 13.80
CA GLU A 73 30.31 10.19 14.89
C GLU A 73 31.41 10.95 15.64
N TYR A 74 32.38 11.49 14.90
CA TYR A 74 33.46 12.26 15.49
C TYR A 74 32.99 13.59 16.09
N HIS A 75 32.16 14.32 15.36
CA HIS A 75 31.72 15.64 15.78
C HIS A 75 30.69 15.63 16.93
N SER A 76 30.05 14.49 17.19
CA SER A 76 29.22 14.26 18.38
C SER A 76 30.03 14.11 19.67
N VAL A 77 31.32 13.75 19.56
CA VAL A 77 32.25 13.70 20.69
C VAL A 77 32.85 15.09 20.95
N ALA A 78 33.31 15.77 19.89
CA ALA A 78 33.87 17.11 19.97
C ALA A 78 33.63 17.89 18.67
N LEU A 79 33.14 19.12 18.77
CA LEU A 79 32.60 19.86 17.61
C LEU A 79 33.62 20.28 16.56
N PHE A 80 34.85 20.68 16.93
CA PHE A 80 35.91 21.08 15.98
C PHE A 80 35.45 21.93 14.77
N GLY A 81 34.59 22.94 15.01
CA GLY A 81 34.07 23.84 13.97
C GLY A 81 32.85 23.33 13.19
N ALA A 82 32.35 22.13 13.48
CA ALA A 82 31.05 21.67 12.99
C ALA A 82 29.90 22.42 13.66
N HIS A 83 28.80 22.59 12.92
CA HIS A 83 27.58 23.17 13.47
C HIS A 83 27.01 22.25 14.58
N PRO A 84 26.65 22.78 15.77
CA PRO A 84 26.32 21.95 16.94
C PRO A 84 24.97 21.23 16.87
N LEU A 85 24.07 21.63 15.97
CA LEU A 85 22.67 21.17 15.95
C LEU A 85 22.55 19.65 15.96
N LEU A 86 22.96 18.95 14.89
CA LEU A 86 22.87 17.50 14.82
C LEU A 86 23.78 16.76 15.82
N PRO A 87 25.06 17.14 15.99
CA PRO A 87 25.92 16.53 17.00
C PRO A 87 25.33 16.57 18.42
N SER A 88 24.68 17.67 18.80
CA SER A 88 24.05 17.81 20.12
C SER A 88 22.83 16.90 20.26
N VAL A 89 21.99 16.78 19.23
CA VAL A 89 20.83 15.88 19.23
C VAL A 89 21.28 14.42 19.31
N ILE A 90 22.31 14.04 18.53
CA ILE A 90 22.89 12.69 18.57
C ILE A 90 23.42 12.40 19.97
N LYS A 91 24.22 13.31 20.55
CA LYS A 91 24.78 13.13 21.89
C LYS A 91 23.69 12.92 22.95
N LYS A 92 22.67 13.79 22.99
CA LYS A 92 21.55 13.67 23.93
C LYS A 92 20.76 12.37 23.73
N THR A 93 20.57 11.96 22.47
CA THR A 93 19.91 10.69 22.14
C THR A 93 20.71 9.50 22.64
N VAL A 94 22.03 9.50 22.43
CA VAL A 94 22.95 8.46 22.93
C VAL A 94 22.94 8.42 24.45
N ASP A 95 23.03 9.56 25.13
CA ASP A 95 23.02 9.62 26.59
C ASP A 95 21.71 9.03 27.18
N ARG A 96 20.56 9.27 26.53
CA ARG A 96 19.29 8.64 26.91
C ARG A 96 19.28 7.14 26.69
N LEU A 97 19.70 6.68 25.52
CA LEU A 97 19.73 5.25 25.22
C LEU A 97 20.74 4.50 26.09
N LEU A 98 21.87 5.13 26.44
CA LEU A 98 22.89 4.56 27.33
C LEU A 98 22.35 4.22 28.72
N SER A 99 21.41 5.03 29.25
CA SER A 99 20.80 4.76 30.56
C SER A 99 20.03 3.44 30.63
N ALA A 100 19.73 2.80 29.49
CA ALA A 100 19.13 1.47 29.43
C ALA A 100 20.15 0.33 29.64
N PHE A 101 21.44 0.62 29.53
CA PHE A 101 22.52 -0.37 29.62
C PHE A 101 23.13 -0.36 31.02
N HIS A 102 23.41 -1.55 31.56
CA HIS A 102 24.05 -1.69 32.87
C HIS A 102 25.55 -1.31 32.85
N GLU A 103 26.19 -1.32 31.69
CA GLU A 103 27.60 -0.97 31.51
C GLU A 103 27.79 0.27 30.63
N GLU A 104 28.18 1.38 31.24
CA GLU A 104 28.57 2.62 30.56
C GLU A 104 30.05 2.57 30.16
N SER A 105 30.37 1.84 29.09
CA SER A 105 31.71 1.85 28.49
C SER A 105 31.79 2.84 27.33
N GLU A 106 32.96 3.49 27.16
CA GLU A 106 33.24 4.32 25.98
C GLU A 106 33.03 3.55 24.67
N VAL A 107 33.29 2.24 24.68
CA VAL A 107 33.07 1.36 23.51
C VAL A 107 31.58 1.26 23.16
N VAL A 108 30.71 1.14 24.18
CA VAL A 108 29.26 1.07 24.00
C VAL A 108 28.73 2.42 23.50
N ARG A 109 29.22 3.52 24.07
CA ARG A 109 28.90 4.89 23.64
C ARG A 109 29.27 5.11 22.18
N ALA A 110 30.51 4.79 21.77
CA ALA A 110 30.94 4.93 20.38
C ALA A 110 30.08 4.11 19.41
N LYS A 111 29.76 2.86 19.78
CA LYS A 111 28.88 1.99 18.99
C LYS A 111 27.48 2.60 18.84
N LEU A 112 26.89 3.10 19.93
CA LEU A 112 25.58 3.75 19.91
C LEU A 112 25.59 5.05 19.10
N THR A 113 26.61 5.91 19.25
CA THR A 113 26.75 7.13 18.45
C THR A 113 26.75 6.83 16.97
N LYS A 114 27.51 5.80 16.55
CA LYS A 114 27.52 5.35 15.16
C LYS A 114 26.14 4.86 14.73
N THR A 115 25.47 4.02 15.53
CA THR A 115 24.12 3.53 15.24
C THR A 115 23.11 4.67 15.09
N VAL A 116 23.11 5.63 16.01
CA VAL A 116 22.23 6.81 15.98
C VAL A 116 22.49 7.64 14.72
N ALA A 117 23.76 7.95 14.42
CA ALA A 117 24.12 8.69 13.21
C ALA A 117 23.70 7.96 11.93
N THR A 118 23.84 6.63 11.87
CA THR A 118 23.36 5.81 10.76
C THR A 118 21.84 5.90 10.60
N VAL A 119 21.08 5.73 11.69
CA VAL A 119 19.60 5.78 11.66
C VAL A 119 19.09 7.15 11.17
N PHE A 120 19.72 8.24 11.62
CA PHE A 120 19.38 9.60 11.16
C PHE A 120 19.51 9.72 9.63
N LEU A 121 20.64 9.22 9.10
CA LEU A 121 20.96 9.32 7.69
C LEU A 121 20.14 8.38 6.80
N GLU A 122 19.84 7.17 7.27
CA GLU A 122 19.00 6.22 6.53
C GLU A 122 17.56 6.72 6.39
N ASN A 123 17.04 7.43 7.38
CA ASN A 123 15.68 7.95 7.33
C ASN A 123 15.57 9.26 6.52
N SER A 124 16.52 10.20 6.65
CA SER A 124 16.45 11.49 5.95
C SER A 124 17.83 12.05 5.63
N TYR A 125 18.54 11.37 4.72
CA TYR A 125 19.88 11.76 4.29
C TYR A 125 19.97 13.23 3.84
N HIS A 126 19.05 13.66 2.96
CA HIS A 126 19.06 15.01 2.40
C HIS A 126 18.95 16.07 3.50
N SER A 127 17.95 15.94 4.38
CA SER A 127 17.75 16.88 5.50
C SER A 127 18.97 16.89 6.42
N CYS A 128 19.49 15.72 6.80
CA CYS A 128 20.67 15.64 7.66
C CYS A 128 21.90 16.31 7.03
N TYR A 129 22.13 16.09 5.73
CA TYR A 129 23.25 16.70 5.01
C TYR A 129 23.17 18.24 5.05
N TRP A 130 21.99 18.82 4.88
CA TRP A 130 21.81 20.28 4.95
C TRP A 130 21.95 20.81 6.37
N LEU A 131 21.40 20.11 7.37
CA LEU A 131 21.55 20.50 8.78
C LEU A 131 23.00 20.50 9.27
N VAL A 132 23.87 19.69 8.66
CA VAL A 132 25.32 19.71 8.94
C VAL A 132 26.01 20.93 8.34
N ILE A 133 25.59 21.36 7.15
CA ILE A 133 26.28 22.39 6.39
C ILE A 133 25.86 23.78 6.82
N GLU A 134 24.56 24.07 6.71
CA GLU A 134 24.02 25.41 6.92
C GLU A 134 22.52 25.27 7.24
N PRO A 135 22.19 24.94 8.50
CA PRO A 135 20.80 24.85 8.92
C PRO A 135 20.18 26.26 8.95
N SER A 136 18.95 26.37 8.44
CA SER A 136 18.17 27.61 8.54
C SER A 136 17.68 27.86 9.97
N LEU A 137 17.35 29.12 10.30
CA LEU A 137 16.80 29.47 11.62
C LEU A 137 15.51 28.71 11.94
N GLN A 138 14.68 28.45 10.92
CA GLN A 138 13.46 27.65 11.08
C GLN A 138 13.79 26.21 11.48
N GLU A 139 14.74 25.58 10.79
CA GLU A 139 15.17 24.21 11.10
C GLU A 139 15.81 24.09 12.49
N ILE A 140 16.60 25.09 12.89
CA ILE A 140 17.16 25.14 14.25
C ILE A 140 16.04 25.17 15.29
N SER A 141 15.00 26.00 15.08
CA SER A 141 13.84 26.07 15.98
C SER A 141 13.08 24.74 16.03
N GLU A 142 12.74 24.18 14.88
CA GLU A 142 11.98 22.92 14.79
C GLU A 142 12.75 21.73 15.41
N VAL A 143 14.08 21.69 15.22
CA VAL A 143 14.91 20.66 15.85
C VAL A 143 15.03 20.86 17.37
N ALA A 144 15.11 22.12 17.84
CA ALA A 144 15.16 22.43 19.27
C ALA A 144 13.81 22.16 19.99
N GLU A 145 12.68 22.24 19.28
CA GLU A 145 11.35 21.93 19.79
C GLU A 145 11.10 20.42 19.95
N ASN A 146 11.88 19.57 19.26
CA ASN A 146 11.81 18.12 19.43
C ASN A 146 12.21 17.75 20.86
N ALA A 147 11.36 16.98 21.55
CA ALA A 147 11.79 16.42 22.82
C ALA A 147 12.84 15.34 22.57
N ASP A 148 13.94 15.37 23.31
CA ASP A 148 15.03 14.41 23.18
C ASP A 148 14.54 12.95 23.35
N ALA A 149 13.50 12.74 24.17
CA ALA A 149 12.87 11.44 24.39
C ALA A 149 12.13 10.91 23.15
N ASP A 150 11.45 11.78 22.39
CA ASP A 150 10.69 11.39 21.19
C ASP A 150 11.65 10.95 20.06
N VAL A 151 12.78 11.66 19.93
CA VAL A 151 13.85 11.30 19.00
C VAL A 151 14.50 9.98 19.39
N ALA A 152 14.80 9.80 20.68
CA ALA A 152 15.34 8.54 21.20
C ALA A 152 14.39 7.37 20.96
N LEU A 153 13.08 7.59 21.06
CA LEU A 153 12.08 6.56 20.79
C LEU A 153 12.11 6.12 19.33
N CYS A 154 12.14 7.06 18.37
CA CYS A 154 12.27 6.73 16.95
C CYS A 154 13.56 5.94 16.67
N VAL A 155 14.68 6.29 17.31
CA VAL A 155 15.93 5.54 17.15
C VAL A 155 15.83 4.14 17.75
N ALA A 156 15.27 3.99 18.95
CA ALA A 156 15.04 2.68 19.56
C ALA A 156 14.19 1.79 18.65
N VAL A 157 13.12 2.34 18.08
CA VAL A 157 12.28 1.67 17.08
C VAL A 157 13.11 1.25 15.86
N ALA A 158 13.94 2.13 15.29
CA ALA A 158 14.78 1.79 14.14
C ALA A 158 15.73 0.62 14.43
N THR A 159 16.26 0.54 15.65
CA THR A 159 17.15 -0.56 16.08
C THR A 159 16.44 -1.89 16.32
N GLN A 160 15.10 -1.95 16.25
CA GLN A 160 14.29 -3.17 16.47
C GLN A 160 14.47 -3.80 17.86
N ARG A 161 14.89 -2.99 18.84
CA ARG A 161 15.20 -3.37 20.22
C ARG A 161 14.01 -3.05 21.12
N VAL A 162 13.19 -4.05 21.43
CA VAL A 162 11.98 -3.87 22.28
C VAL A 162 12.36 -3.35 23.68
N ASP A 163 13.49 -3.84 24.23
CA ASP A 163 14.09 -3.41 25.49
C ASP A 163 14.35 -1.89 25.52
N LEU A 164 14.92 -1.34 24.44
CA LEU A 164 15.18 0.09 24.35
C LEU A 164 13.90 0.90 24.17
N VAL A 165 12.92 0.35 23.46
CA VAL A 165 11.62 1.02 23.29
C VAL A 165 10.91 1.13 24.63
N GLU A 166 10.84 0.05 25.41
CA GLU A 166 10.25 0.06 26.76
C GLU A 166 10.93 1.09 27.66
N HIS A 167 12.27 1.04 27.74
CA HIS A 167 13.03 1.96 28.57
C HIS A 167 12.82 3.43 28.21
N VAL A 168 12.75 3.76 26.91
CA VAL A 168 12.55 5.15 26.47
C VAL A 168 11.10 5.60 26.71
N LEU A 169 10.12 4.70 26.61
CA LEU A 169 8.73 5.00 26.98
C LEU A 169 8.61 5.30 28.47
N ASP A 170 9.30 4.56 29.34
CA ASP A 170 9.34 4.82 30.78
C ASP A 170 9.96 6.18 31.14
N GLN A 171 10.75 6.77 30.24
CA GLN A 171 11.27 8.14 30.36
C GLN A 171 10.28 9.23 29.92
N GLY A 172 9.05 8.87 29.58
CA GLY A 172 7.99 9.80 29.18
C GLY A 172 8.04 10.23 27.71
N ALA A 173 8.56 9.38 26.82
CA ALA A 173 8.53 9.65 25.38
C ALA A 173 7.09 9.65 24.84
N CYS A 174 6.73 10.67 24.06
CA CYS A 174 5.37 10.84 23.54
C CYS A 174 5.24 10.23 22.14
N ILE A 175 4.33 9.27 21.97
CA ILE A 175 4.09 8.67 20.65
C ILE A 175 3.28 9.58 19.70
N TRP A 176 2.69 10.66 20.24
CA TRP A 176 1.76 11.55 19.54
C TRP A 176 2.43 12.82 19.01
N LYS A 177 3.67 13.10 19.38
CA LYS A 177 4.41 14.28 18.93
C LYS A 177 5.29 13.95 17.72
N ALA A 178 5.30 14.83 16.73
CA ALA A 178 6.17 14.68 15.58
C ALA A 178 7.59 15.14 15.92
N THR A 179 8.56 14.41 15.40
CA THR A 179 9.96 14.81 15.36
C THR A 179 10.29 15.36 13.96
N TYR A 180 11.15 16.38 13.88
CA TYR A 180 11.58 16.98 12.60
C TYR A 180 12.11 15.93 11.61
N LEU A 181 12.94 15.00 12.08
CA LEU A 181 13.59 14.01 11.22
C LEU A 181 12.71 12.80 10.96
N PHE A 182 12.05 12.24 11.98
CA PHE A 182 11.44 10.91 11.88
C PHE A 182 9.91 10.95 11.68
N GLY A 183 9.26 12.10 11.87
CA GLY A 183 7.81 12.17 11.94
C GLY A 183 7.31 11.64 13.30
N TYR A 184 6.18 10.95 13.31
CA TYR A 184 5.57 10.46 14.56
C TYR A 184 6.11 9.07 14.92
N PRO A 185 6.49 8.80 16.19
CA PRO A 185 7.04 7.50 16.58
C PRO A 185 6.15 6.30 16.19
N LEU A 186 4.83 6.43 16.32
CA LEU A 186 3.89 5.36 15.94
C LEU A 186 3.85 5.10 14.43
N ASP A 187 3.88 6.16 13.61
CA ASP A 187 3.93 6.00 12.14
C ASP A 187 5.29 5.45 11.68
N PHE A 188 6.35 5.76 12.42
CA PHE A 188 7.69 5.30 12.18
C PHE A 188 7.77 3.80 12.48
N ALA A 189 7.27 3.34 13.63
CA ALA A 189 7.18 1.92 13.97
C ALA A 189 6.41 1.10 12.93
N ALA A 190 5.30 1.64 12.42
CA ALA A 190 4.51 0.99 11.38
C ALA A 190 5.29 0.78 10.06
N ARG A 191 6.20 1.69 9.71
CA ARG A 191 7.08 1.57 8.52
C ARG A 191 8.15 0.51 8.66
N PHE A 192 8.61 0.23 9.88
CA PHE A 192 9.67 -0.74 10.14
C PHE A 192 9.16 -2.19 10.25
N GLY A 193 7.85 -2.39 10.40
CA GLY A 193 7.25 -3.72 10.25
C GLY A 193 7.28 -4.62 11.49
N ASN A 194 7.56 -4.07 12.67
CA ASN A 194 7.59 -4.85 13.91
C ASN A 194 6.29 -4.69 14.70
N ILE A 195 5.46 -5.72 14.62
CA ILE A 195 4.14 -5.75 15.28
C ILE A 195 4.24 -5.66 16.80
N ASN A 196 5.29 -6.23 17.42
CA ASN A 196 5.47 -6.22 18.87
C ASN A 196 5.74 -4.80 19.37
N ILE A 197 6.61 -4.06 18.66
CA ILE A 197 6.88 -2.65 18.96
C ILE A 197 5.60 -1.81 18.79
N VAL A 198 4.84 -2.02 17.72
CA VAL A 198 3.57 -1.30 17.52
C VAL A 198 2.59 -1.59 18.65
N GLN A 199 2.42 -2.85 19.03
CA GLN A 199 1.54 -3.24 20.13
C GLN A 199 1.99 -2.65 21.48
N LEU A 200 3.30 -2.62 21.73
CA LEU A 200 3.86 -2.00 22.93
C LEU A 200 3.54 -0.50 22.97
N LEU A 201 3.78 0.24 21.88
CA LEU A 201 3.47 1.66 21.78
C LEU A 201 1.99 1.94 22.03
N LEU A 202 1.09 1.14 21.44
CA LEU A 202 -0.35 1.27 21.63
C LEU A 202 -0.77 0.96 23.07
N SER A 203 -0.18 -0.07 23.69
CA SER A 203 -0.47 -0.45 25.08
C SER A 203 -0.05 0.65 26.05
N HIS A 204 1.14 1.23 25.84
CA HIS A 204 1.62 2.36 26.62
C HIS A 204 0.74 3.61 26.43
N ALA A 205 0.18 3.83 25.24
CA ALA A 205 -0.73 4.94 24.97
C ALA A 205 -2.05 4.82 25.74
N GLU A 206 -2.54 3.61 25.95
CA GLU A 206 -3.76 3.35 26.72
C GLU A 206 -3.55 3.58 28.22
N THR A 207 -2.37 3.25 28.74
CA THR A 207 -2.05 3.49 30.15
C THR A 207 -1.84 4.98 30.45
N HIS A 208 -1.41 5.77 29.47
CA HIS A 208 -1.14 7.21 29.58
C HIS A 208 -2.18 8.08 28.87
N SER A 209 -3.47 7.73 29.03
CA SER A 209 -4.58 8.34 28.29
C SER A 209 -4.77 9.86 28.48
N GLN A 210 -4.06 10.49 29.42
CA GLN A 210 -4.13 11.93 29.66
C GLN A 210 -3.56 12.75 28.48
N ASP A 211 -2.63 12.18 27.72
CA ASP A 211 -2.03 12.83 26.54
C ASP A 211 -2.81 12.57 25.24
N LEU A 212 -3.89 11.79 25.31
CA LEU A 212 -4.64 11.36 24.15
C LEU A 212 -5.59 12.47 23.67
N LEU A 213 -5.14 13.27 22.71
CA LEU A 213 -6.02 14.15 21.93
C LEU A 213 -6.65 13.33 20.79
N PRO A 214 -7.98 13.05 20.80
CA PRO A 214 -8.61 12.10 19.88
C PRO A 214 -8.37 12.40 18.40
N ASP A 215 -8.40 13.67 18.00
CA ASP A 215 -8.22 14.07 16.60
C ASP A 215 -6.77 13.90 16.14
N ILE A 216 -5.81 14.17 17.03
CA ILE A 216 -4.39 13.94 16.79
C ILE A 216 -4.12 12.43 16.67
N ALA A 217 -4.64 11.64 17.61
CA ALA A 217 -4.51 10.19 17.60
C ALA A 217 -5.10 9.56 16.32
N ARG A 218 -6.31 9.98 15.90
CA ARG A 218 -6.91 9.53 14.62
C ARG A 218 -6.00 9.81 13.43
N LYS A 219 -5.46 11.03 13.35
CA LYS A 219 -4.56 11.44 12.26
C LYS A 219 -3.28 10.60 12.24
N ILE A 220 -2.68 10.36 13.39
CA ILE A 220 -1.40 9.64 13.51
C ILE A 220 -1.59 8.15 13.23
N VAL A 221 -2.62 7.53 13.80
CA VAL A 221 -2.92 6.12 13.54
C VAL A 221 -3.31 5.91 12.08
N HIS A 222 -4.08 6.82 11.47
CA HIS A 222 -4.35 6.79 10.03
C HIS A 222 -3.06 6.82 9.21
N ARG A 223 -2.11 7.70 9.55
CA ARG A 223 -0.79 7.73 8.89
C ARG A 223 -0.03 6.42 9.06
N GLY A 224 -0.01 5.84 10.27
CA GLY A 224 0.60 4.54 10.53
C GLY A 224 -0.01 3.41 9.68
N ILE A 225 -1.34 3.37 9.56
CA ILE A 225 -2.04 2.39 8.72
C ILE A 225 -1.64 2.54 7.25
N MET A 226 -1.62 3.76 6.73
CA MET A 226 -1.22 4.02 5.34
C MET A 226 0.26 3.66 5.11
N ALA A 227 1.13 3.96 6.08
CA ALA A 227 2.55 3.65 6.01
C ALA A 227 2.81 2.13 6.04
N ALA A 228 2.11 1.38 6.90
CA ALA A 228 2.13 -0.08 6.92
C ALA A 228 1.61 -0.64 5.59
N GLY A 229 0.53 -0.09 5.04
CA GLY A 229 -0.02 -0.48 3.73
C GLY A 229 0.95 -0.22 2.56
N HIS A 230 1.75 0.85 2.60
CA HIS A 230 2.82 1.09 1.61
C HIS A 230 3.94 0.05 1.65
N LYS A 231 4.17 -0.57 2.80
CA LYS A 231 5.15 -1.64 3.00
C LYS A 231 4.52 -3.04 2.99
N ILE A 232 3.21 -3.14 2.73
CA ILE A 232 2.45 -4.40 2.67
C ILE A 232 2.43 -5.13 4.04
N TYR A 233 2.60 -4.38 5.15
CA TYR A 233 2.50 -4.90 6.52
C TYR A 233 1.05 -4.87 7.01
N TRP A 234 0.18 -5.62 6.35
CA TRP A 234 -1.26 -5.59 6.59
C TRP A 234 -1.67 -6.05 7.99
N ASN A 235 -0.91 -6.97 8.61
CA ASN A 235 -1.09 -7.35 10.01
C ASN A 235 -0.99 -6.14 10.96
N ILE A 236 -0.03 -5.25 10.74
CA ILE A 236 0.15 -4.01 11.52
C ILE A 236 -0.98 -3.03 11.23
N ALA A 237 -1.35 -2.87 9.95
CA ALA A 237 -2.50 -2.03 9.57
C ALA A 237 -3.80 -2.49 10.27
N ILE A 238 -4.03 -3.81 10.36
CA ILE A 238 -5.17 -4.40 11.07
C ILE A 238 -5.10 -4.08 12.57
N VAL A 239 -3.94 -4.24 13.22
CA VAL A 239 -3.77 -3.94 14.66
C VAL A 239 -4.06 -2.47 14.94
N LEU A 240 -3.49 -1.56 14.15
CA LEU A 240 -3.70 -0.12 14.28
C LEU A 240 -5.18 0.26 14.06
N ALA A 241 -5.83 -0.31 13.04
CA ALA A 241 -7.24 -0.03 12.74
C ALA A 241 -8.17 -0.58 13.84
N LYS A 242 -7.93 -1.80 14.32
CA LYS A 242 -8.65 -2.41 15.45
C LYS A 242 -8.53 -1.54 16.71
N TRP A 243 -7.32 -1.08 17.01
CA TRP A 243 -7.08 -0.19 18.14
C TRP A 243 -7.84 1.12 18.01
N LEU A 244 -7.77 1.77 16.84
CA LEU A 244 -8.47 3.04 16.58
C LEU A 244 -9.98 2.88 16.76
N VAL A 245 -10.57 1.85 16.16
CA VAL A 245 -12.03 1.64 16.22
C VAL A 245 -12.47 1.33 17.65
N ARG A 246 -11.69 0.54 18.40
CA ARG A 246 -12.00 0.20 19.80
C ARG A 246 -11.92 1.41 20.72
N VAL A 247 -10.89 2.26 20.57
CA VAL A 247 -10.63 3.37 21.52
C VAL A 247 -11.37 4.65 21.12
N LEU A 248 -11.43 4.97 19.82
CA LEU A 248 -11.91 6.26 19.31
C LEU A 248 -13.18 6.17 18.45
N GLY A 249 -13.70 4.96 18.26
CA GLY A 249 -14.84 4.67 17.40
C GLY A 249 -14.49 4.64 15.92
N LEU A 250 -15.50 4.41 15.09
CA LEU A 250 -15.34 4.39 13.63
C LEU A 250 -14.82 5.75 13.13
N PRO A 251 -13.79 5.75 12.25
CA PRO A 251 -13.27 6.97 11.68
C PRO A 251 -14.25 7.58 10.66
N PRO A 252 -13.98 8.81 10.19
CA PRO A 252 -14.78 9.42 9.13
C PRO A 252 -14.90 8.52 7.90
N LYS A 253 -16.06 8.60 7.23
CA LYS A 253 -16.37 7.78 6.03
C LYS A 253 -15.29 7.91 4.94
N SER A 254 -14.76 9.12 4.76
CA SER A 254 -13.65 9.37 3.82
C SER A 254 -12.40 8.56 4.16
N THR A 255 -12.07 8.44 5.44
CA THR A 255 -10.96 7.63 5.92
C THR A 255 -11.19 6.14 5.67
N CYS A 256 -12.39 5.64 6.00
CA CYS A 256 -12.76 4.25 5.72
C CYS A 256 -12.69 3.93 4.22
N THR A 257 -13.17 4.82 3.36
CA THR A 257 -13.07 4.64 1.90
C THR A 257 -11.63 4.67 1.41
N THR A 258 -10.78 5.54 1.96
CA THR A 258 -9.35 5.55 1.63
C THR A 258 -8.68 4.22 2.01
N TRP A 259 -9.00 3.68 3.19
CA TRP A 259 -8.49 2.37 3.61
C TRP A 259 -8.99 1.25 2.71
N PHE A 260 -10.27 1.25 2.36
CA PHE A 260 -10.86 0.28 1.43
C PHE A 260 -10.18 0.32 0.06
N CYS A 261 -10.07 1.49 -0.56
CA CYS A 261 -9.42 1.65 -1.86
C CYS A 261 -7.96 1.22 -1.82
N LYS A 262 -7.23 1.59 -0.76
CA LYS A 262 -5.83 1.21 -0.60
C LYS A 262 -5.66 -0.29 -0.45
N ALA A 263 -6.48 -0.93 0.39
CA ALA A 263 -6.49 -2.38 0.60
C ALA A 263 -6.82 -3.14 -0.69
N PHE A 264 -7.81 -2.65 -1.43
CA PHE A 264 -8.22 -3.23 -2.71
C PHE A 264 -7.11 -3.13 -3.73
N SER A 265 -6.52 -1.95 -3.93
CA SER A 265 -5.42 -1.74 -4.90
C SER A 265 -4.14 -2.54 -4.63
N ALA A 266 -4.04 -3.12 -3.42
CA ALA A 266 -2.88 -3.87 -2.96
C ALA A 266 -3.23 -5.30 -2.58
N ASP A 267 -4.37 -5.79 -3.10
CA ASP A 267 -4.86 -7.16 -3.00
C ASP A 267 -4.94 -7.72 -1.57
N SER A 268 -5.21 -6.85 -0.59
CA SER A 268 -5.27 -7.22 0.82
C SER A 268 -6.68 -7.64 1.25
N LEU A 269 -7.02 -8.91 1.00
CA LEU A 269 -8.32 -9.45 1.41
C LEU A 269 -8.52 -9.44 2.93
N ASP A 270 -7.47 -9.71 3.70
CA ASP A 270 -7.53 -9.75 5.16
C ASP A 270 -7.83 -8.38 5.77
N PHE A 271 -7.23 -7.31 5.23
CA PHE A 271 -7.52 -5.96 5.69
C PHE A 271 -8.92 -5.53 5.26
N LEU A 272 -9.36 -5.89 4.05
CA LEU A 272 -10.75 -5.67 3.62
C LEU A 272 -11.76 -6.37 4.55
N ARG A 273 -11.53 -7.64 4.92
CA ARG A 273 -12.35 -8.37 5.89
C ARG A 273 -12.42 -7.63 7.22
N ALA A 274 -11.26 -7.23 7.76
CA ALA A 274 -11.18 -6.49 9.02
C ALA A 274 -11.93 -5.15 8.96
N LEU A 275 -11.83 -4.41 7.85
CA LEU A 275 -12.56 -3.15 7.65
C LEU A 275 -14.07 -3.35 7.69
N LEU A 276 -14.58 -4.42 7.10
CA LEU A 276 -16.01 -4.74 7.11
C LEU A 276 -16.48 -5.26 8.48
N ASP A 277 -15.60 -5.91 9.26
CA ASP A 277 -15.88 -6.36 10.62
C ASP A 277 -16.03 -5.20 11.62
N PHE A 278 -15.45 -4.03 11.34
CA PHE A 278 -15.66 -2.83 12.16
C PHE A 278 -17.09 -2.26 12.08
N GLY A 279 -17.88 -2.75 11.13
CA GLY A 279 -19.23 -2.26 10.85
C GLY A 279 -19.25 -1.10 9.86
N TYR A 280 -20.42 -0.92 9.24
CA TYR A 280 -20.68 0.12 8.25
C TYR A 280 -22.15 0.52 8.28
N ASP A 281 -22.42 1.78 7.98
CA ASP A 281 -23.78 2.27 7.74
C ASP A 281 -24.14 2.18 6.24
N ALA A 282 -25.40 2.43 5.91
CA ALA A 282 -25.90 2.36 4.53
C ALA A 282 -25.12 3.28 3.57
N ARG A 283 -24.65 4.44 4.06
CA ARG A 283 -23.88 5.38 3.25
C ARG A 283 -22.47 4.86 2.97
N LEU A 284 -21.81 4.28 3.97
CA LEU A 284 -20.49 3.67 3.81
C LEU A 284 -20.55 2.43 2.90
N ALA A 285 -21.57 1.59 3.05
CA ALA A 285 -21.83 0.48 2.13
C ALA A 285 -21.99 0.97 0.68
N SER A 286 -22.72 2.06 0.46
CA SER A 286 -22.86 2.67 -0.87
C SER A 286 -21.52 3.17 -1.44
N LEU A 287 -20.62 3.69 -0.60
CA LEU A 287 -19.29 4.12 -1.04
C LEU A 287 -18.41 2.92 -1.39
N TYR A 288 -18.45 1.85 -0.60
CA TYR A 288 -17.73 0.60 -0.92
C TYR A 288 -18.22 0.00 -2.22
N ARG A 289 -19.55 -0.04 -2.44
CA ARG A 289 -20.14 -0.44 -3.73
C ARG A 289 -19.60 0.40 -4.87
N TYR A 290 -19.69 1.73 -4.76
CA TYR A 290 -19.20 2.64 -5.79
C TYR A 290 -17.73 2.37 -6.12
N HIS A 291 -16.87 2.27 -5.11
CA HIS A 291 -15.45 2.03 -5.32
C HIS A 291 -15.17 0.66 -5.95
N PHE A 292 -15.83 -0.41 -5.48
CA PHE A 292 -15.74 -1.74 -6.09
C PHE A 292 -16.16 -1.74 -7.57
N LEU A 293 -17.29 -1.13 -7.89
CA LEU A 293 -17.81 -1.06 -9.25
C LEU A 293 -16.93 -0.19 -10.16
N SER A 294 -16.38 0.90 -9.64
CA SER A 294 -15.50 1.81 -10.39
C SER A 294 -14.09 1.26 -10.64
N ASN A 295 -13.66 0.24 -9.89
CA ASN A 295 -12.33 -0.33 -10.02
C ASN A 295 -12.21 -1.27 -11.23
N SER A 296 -10.99 -1.53 -11.68
CA SER A 296 -10.72 -2.60 -12.66
C SER A 296 -11.04 -3.96 -12.05
N TRP A 297 -11.68 -4.84 -12.83
CA TRP A 297 -12.05 -6.18 -12.36
C TRP A 297 -11.08 -7.22 -12.88
N ASP A 298 -10.34 -7.82 -11.95
CA ASP A 298 -9.34 -8.86 -12.12
C ASP A 298 -9.68 -10.10 -11.25
N ASP A 299 -8.76 -11.06 -11.17
CA ASP A 299 -8.93 -12.30 -10.40
C ASP A 299 -9.10 -12.02 -8.90
N PHE A 300 -8.40 -11.01 -8.36
CA PHE A 300 -8.54 -10.61 -6.96
C PHE A 300 -9.94 -10.06 -6.68
N THR A 301 -10.50 -9.32 -7.64
CA THR A 301 -11.84 -8.72 -7.55
C THR A 301 -12.93 -9.77 -7.29
N VAL A 302 -12.79 -11.01 -7.78
CA VAL A 302 -13.75 -12.10 -7.50
C VAL A 302 -13.83 -12.39 -6.00
N HIS A 303 -12.69 -12.37 -5.30
CA HIS A 303 -12.63 -12.60 -3.86
C HIS A 303 -13.27 -11.44 -3.08
N VAL A 304 -13.04 -10.20 -3.53
CA VAL A 304 -13.67 -9.01 -2.94
C VAL A 304 -15.18 -9.01 -3.20
N MET A 305 -15.62 -9.38 -4.41
CA MET A 305 -17.02 -9.51 -4.76
C MET A 305 -17.73 -10.47 -3.80
N ARG A 306 -17.19 -11.68 -3.63
CA ARG A 306 -17.75 -12.67 -2.69
C ARG A 306 -17.84 -12.14 -1.28
N LEU A 307 -16.76 -11.50 -0.80
CA LEU A 307 -16.76 -10.87 0.51
C LEU A 307 -17.87 -9.80 0.64
N LEU A 308 -18.09 -8.98 -0.37
CA LEU A 308 -19.13 -7.95 -0.34
C LEU A 308 -20.56 -8.52 -0.47
N LEU A 309 -20.73 -9.64 -1.19
CA LEU A 309 -21.98 -10.39 -1.25
C LEU A 309 -22.31 -11.03 0.11
N ASP A 310 -21.33 -11.69 0.74
CA ASP A 310 -21.47 -12.31 2.07
C ASP A 310 -21.86 -11.29 3.15
N ARG A 311 -21.47 -10.03 2.96
CA ARG A 311 -21.79 -8.91 3.85
C ARG A 311 -23.04 -8.13 3.45
N HIS A 312 -23.79 -8.60 2.44
CA HIS A 312 -24.97 -7.91 1.92
C HIS A 312 -24.71 -6.45 1.52
N ILE A 313 -23.46 -6.12 1.19
CA ILE A 313 -23.10 -4.82 0.64
C ILE A 313 -23.41 -4.80 -0.85
N LEU A 314 -23.17 -5.93 -1.52
CA LEU A 314 -23.61 -6.19 -2.88
C LEU A 314 -24.77 -7.20 -2.87
N ASP A 315 -25.56 -7.16 -3.93
CA ASP A 315 -26.63 -8.08 -4.25
C ASP A 315 -26.55 -8.40 -5.75
N LYS A 316 -26.63 -9.68 -6.09
CA LYS A 316 -26.49 -10.19 -7.46
C LYS A 316 -27.60 -9.67 -8.38
N GLY A 317 -28.79 -9.44 -7.84
CA GLY A 317 -29.98 -8.99 -8.55
C GLY A 317 -30.30 -7.51 -8.31
N GLU A 318 -29.46 -6.73 -7.64
CA GLU A 318 -29.64 -5.28 -7.57
C GLU A 318 -29.10 -4.60 -8.84
N LEU A 319 -29.76 -3.51 -9.24
CA LEU A 319 -29.32 -2.68 -10.35
C LEU A 319 -28.42 -1.57 -9.82
N TYR A 320 -27.16 -1.60 -10.22
CA TYR A 320 -26.21 -0.55 -9.91
C TYR A 320 -26.06 0.41 -11.08
N ALA A 321 -25.85 1.68 -10.76
CA ALA A 321 -25.51 2.71 -11.74
C ALA A 321 -24.04 3.06 -11.61
N ILE A 322 -23.29 2.87 -12.69
CA ILE A 322 -21.90 3.32 -12.84
C ILE A 322 -21.90 4.51 -13.80
N ARG A 323 -21.10 5.53 -13.47
CA ARG A 323 -20.82 6.64 -14.37
C ARG A 323 -19.54 6.33 -15.11
N ASP A 324 -19.61 6.23 -16.43
CA ASP A 324 -18.44 6.05 -17.26
C ASP A 324 -17.62 7.36 -17.36
N PRO A 325 -16.33 7.27 -17.73
CA PRO A 325 -15.47 8.45 -17.90
C PRO A 325 -16.06 9.49 -18.85
N ASP A 326 -16.81 9.03 -19.87
CA ASP A 326 -17.47 9.87 -20.88
C ASP A 326 -18.78 10.50 -20.37
N GLY A 327 -19.17 10.22 -19.12
CA GLY A 327 -20.35 10.80 -18.47
C GLY A 327 -21.65 10.04 -18.70
N GLU A 328 -21.64 8.94 -19.45
CA GLU A 328 -22.79 8.06 -19.62
C GLU A 328 -23.06 7.23 -18.35
N HIS A 329 -24.34 7.02 -18.05
CA HIS A 329 -24.77 6.20 -16.93
C HIS A 329 -25.14 4.80 -17.42
N HIS A 330 -24.29 3.81 -17.11
CA HIS A 330 -24.65 2.41 -17.31
C HIS A 330 -25.34 1.87 -16.06
N THR A 331 -26.57 1.40 -16.24
CA THR A 331 -27.33 0.71 -15.19
C THR A 331 -27.38 -0.77 -15.52
N GLY A 332 -27.01 -1.62 -14.58
CA GLY A 332 -26.99 -3.07 -14.78
C GLY A 332 -26.77 -3.84 -13.48
N THR A 333 -26.94 -5.15 -13.54
CA THR A 333 -26.54 -6.08 -12.47
C THR A 333 -25.03 -6.28 -12.46
N LEU A 334 -24.49 -6.93 -11.43
CA LEU A 334 -23.07 -7.33 -11.43
C LEU A 334 -22.70 -8.18 -12.65
N LEU A 335 -23.62 -9.06 -13.08
CA LEU A 335 -23.41 -9.93 -14.22
C LEU A 335 -23.36 -9.15 -15.54
N ASP A 336 -24.16 -8.08 -15.65
CA ASP A 336 -24.12 -7.17 -16.80
C ASP A 336 -22.79 -6.46 -16.91
N PHE A 337 -22.28 -5.92 -15.81
CA PHE A 337 -20.96 -5.28 -15.79
C PHE A 337 -19.84 -6.27 -16.10
N ALA A 338 -19.92 -7.51 -15.61
CA ALA A 338 -18.93 -8.55 -15.90
C ALA A 338 -18.91 -8.89 -17.40
N ALA A 339 -20.09 -9.05 -18.00
CA ALA A 339 -20.26 -9.31 -19.43
C ALA A 339 -19.77 -8.13 -20.29
N LEU A 340 -20.14 -6.90 -19.92
CA LEU A 340 -19.72 -5.66 -20.60
C LEU A 340 -18.19 -5.50 -20.59
N ARG A 341 -17.56 -5.79 -19.45
CA ARG A 341 -16.10 -5.74 -19.28
C ARG A 341 -15.37 -6.94 -19.89
N ARG A 342 -16.11 -7.93 -20.38
CA ARG A 342 -15.60 -9.14 -21.02
C ARG A 342 -14.77 -10.01 -20.05
N ASN A 343 -15.11 -9.98 -18.77
CA ASN A 343 -14.42 -10.72 -17.72
C ASN A 343 -15.09 -12.08 -17.51
N VAL A 344 -14.49 -13.14 -18.07
CA VAL A 344 -15.02 -14.52 -18.03
C VAL A 344 -15.02 -15.07 -16.60
N ASP A 345 -13.98 -14.79 -15.82
CA ASP A 345 -13.83 -15.31 -14.47
C ASP A 345 -14.88 -14.73 -13.52
N MET A 346 -15.15 -13.43 -13.63
CA MET A 346 -16.23 -12.76 -12.90
C MET A 346 -17.61 -13.28 -13.30
N VAL A 347 -17.87 -13.48 -14.61
CA VAL A 347 -19.12 -14.09 -15.08
C VAL A 347 -19.30 -15.48 -14.50
N SER A 348 -18.26 -16.31 -14.57
CA SER A 348 -18.28 -17.69 -14.07
C SER A 348 -18.50 -17.73 -12.57
N ALA A 349 -17.84 -16.84 -11.81
CA ALA A 349 -18.01 -16.74 -10.37
C ALA A 349 -19.43 -16.28 -9.98
N LEU A 350 -19.97 -15.24 -10.62
CA LEU A 350 -21.32 -14.74 -10.34
C LEU A 350 -22.39 -15.79 -10.62
N VAL A 351 -22.28 -16.49 -11.74
CA VAL A 351 -23.18 -17.60 -12.11
C VAL A 351 -23.07 -18.75 -11.12
N ALA A 352 -21.85 -19.17 -10.77
CA ALA A 352 -21.62 -20.24 -9.81
C ALA A 352 -22.17 -19.88 -8.42
N ASP A 353 -22.09 -18.59 -8.04
CA ASP A 353 -22.66 -18.06 -6.81
C ASP A 353 -24.18 -17.83 -6.94
N GLY A 354 -24.82 -18.21 -8.06
CA GLY A 354 -26.27 -18.21 -8.28
C GLY A 354 -26.87 -16.87 -8.71
N ALA A 355 -26.16 -16.09 -9.52
CA ALA A 355 -26.75 -14.95 -10.24
C ALA A 355 -27.69 -15.44 -11.35
N ASP A 356 -28.80 -14.75 -11.57
CA ASP A 356 -29.71 -15.06 -12.67
C ASP A 356 -29.01 -14.78 -14.01
N PRO A 357 -28.79 -15.80 -14.86
CA PRO A 357 -28.04 -15.65 -16.11
C PRO A 357 -28.78 -14.81 -17.16
N ASP A 358 -30.09 -14.55 -16.98
CA ASP A 358 -30.90 -13.67 -17.84
C ASP A 358 -30.94 -12.21 -17.35
N GLY A 359 -30.30 -11.93 -16.22
CA GLY A 359 -30.26 -10.61 -15.60
C GLY A 359 -31.62 -10.14 -15.08
N ARG A 360 -31.74 -8.85 -14.80
CA ARG A 360 -32.92 -8.25 -14.14
C ARG A 360 -33.67 -7.30 -15.07
N LEU A 361 -34.98 -7.15 -14.82
CA LEU A 361 -35.82 -6.10 -15.40
C LEU A 361 -35.44 -4.72 -14.81
N ASP A 362 -35.04 -3.80 -15.68
CA ASP A 362 -34.91 -2.38 -15.31
C ASP A 362 -36.30 -1.75 -15.05
N ASN A 363 -36.30 -0.52 -14.53
CA ASN A 363 -37.53 0.21 -14.20
C ASN A 363 -38.39 0.56 -15.44
N ARG A 364 -37.85 0.37 -16.65
CA ARG A 364 -38.57 0.54 -17.92
C ARG A 364 -39.09 -0.80 -18.47
N GLY A 365 -38.95 -1.89 -17.71
CA GLY A 365 -39.33 -3.24 -18.12
C GLY A 365 -38.36 -3.86 -19.13
N ILE A 366 -37.19 -3.27 -19.34
CA ILE A 366 -36.16 -3.78 -20.23
C ILE A 366 -35.23 -4.68 -19.41
N ARG A 367 -35.10 -5.94 -19.79
CA ARG A 367 -34.12 -6.85 -19.17
C ARG A 367 -32.70 -6.52 -19.63
N SER A 368 -31.79 -6.47 -18.67
CA SER A 368 -30.36 -6.43 -18.91
C SER A 368 -29.87 -7.84 -19.24
N TYR A 369 -30.06 -8.30 -20.49
CA TYR A 369 -29.70 -9.67 -20.88
C TYR A 369 -28.17 -9.80 -21.07
N PRO A 370 -27.42 -10.45 -20.15
CA PRO A 370 -25.96 -10.53 -20.24
C PRO A 370 -25.50 -11.33 -21.46
N LEU A 371 -26.30 -12.32 -21.88
CA LEU A 371 -26.05 -13.12 -23.08
C LEU A 371 -26.02 -12.24 -24.35
N ARG A 372 -26.91 -11.26 -24.47
CA ARG A 372 -26.91 -10.34 -25.62
C ARG A 372 -25.64 -9.51 -25.66
N THR A 373 -25.23 -8.97 -24.52
CA THR A 373 -23.99 -8.22 -24.38
C THR A 373 -22.80 -9.08 -24.83
N ALA A 374 -22.72 -10.33 -24.36
CA ALA A 374 -21.65 -11.26 -24.76
C ALA A 374 -21.62 -11.54 -26.28
N LEU A 375 -22.80 -11.66 -26.91
CA LEU A 375 -22.95 -11.88 -28.35
C LEU A 375 -22.53 -10.64 -29.15
N THR A 376 -22.96 -9.44 -28.75
CA THR A 376 -22.57 -8.18 -29.42
C THR A 376 -21.06 -7.97 -29.43
N TRP A 377 -20.36 -8.40 -28.38
CA TRP A 377 -18.90 -8.28 -28.27
C TRP A 377 -18.12 -9.51 -28.78
N ALA A 378 -18.80 -10.50 -29.37
CA ALA A 378 -18.22 -11.75 -29.88
C ALA A 378 -17.32 -12.46 -28.84
N LYS A 379 -17.91 -12.80 -27.68
CA LYS A 379 -17.20 -13.46 -26.57
C LYS A 379 -17.69 -14.89 -26.36
N PRO A 380 -17.12 -15.89 -27.08
CA PRO A 380 -17.65 -17.25 -27.09
C PRO A 380 -17.57 -17.93 -25.72
N ASN A 381 -16.53 -17.63 -24.92
CA ASN A 381 -16.40 -18.19 -23.58
C ASN A 381 -17.51 -17.72 -22.63
N ILE A 382 -17.86 -16.43 -22.67
CA ILE A 382 -18.95 -15.87 -21.86
C ILE A 382 -20.30 -16.44 -22.32
N VAL A 383 -20.52 -16.54 -23.64
CA VAL A 383 -21.71 -17.16 -24.22
C VAL A 383 -21.87 -18.60 -23.72
N LYS A 384 -20.81 -19.41 -23.77
CA LYS A 384 -20.83 -20.78 -23.27
C LYS A 384 -21.19 -20.85 -21.79
N VAL A 385 -20.54 -20.04 -20.95
CA VAL A 385 -20.79 -20.02 -19.50
C VAL A 385 -22.25 -19.65 -19.20
N LEU A 386 -22.78 -18.59 -19.82
CA LEU A 386 -24.16 -18.16 -19.62
C LEU A 386 -25.19 -19.19 -20.11
N LEU A 387 -24.96 -19.82 -21.27
CA LEU A 387 -25.86 -20.86 -21.78
C LEU A 387 -25.83 -22.12 -20.91
N GLN A 388 -24.66 -22.52 -20.41
CA GLN A 388 -24.53 -23.63 -19.46
C GLN A 388 -25.21 -23.33 -18.12
N ALA A 389 -25.22 -22.05 -17.71
CA ALA A 389 -25.95 -21.56 -16.54
C ALA A 389 -27.47 -21.58 -16.70
N GLY A 390 -27.98 -21.77 -17.92
CA GLY A 390 -29.41 -21.75 -18.21
C GLY A 390 -29.96 -20.40 -18.68
N ALA A 391 -29.12 -19.49 -19.17
CA ALA A 391 -29.59 -18.28 -19.87
C ALA A 391 -30.56 -18.68 -21.01
N ASP A 392 -31.64 -17.92 -21.18
CA ASP A 392 -32.54 -18.11 -22.30
C ASP A 392 -31.78 -17.86 -23.61
N PRO A 393 -31.55 -18.91 -24.42
CA PRO A 393 -30.77 -18.78 -25.64
C PRO A 393 -31.47 -17.91 -26.70
N GLU A 394 -32.73 -17.52 -26.50
CA GLU A 394 -33.47 -16.62 -27.39
C GLU A 394 -33.35 -15.15 -26.99
N GLY A 395 -32.82 -14.87 -25.78
CA GLY A 395 -32.60 -13.51 -25.27
C GLY A 395 -33.88 -12.75 -24.92
N GLY A 396 -34.98 -13.48 -24.71
CA GLY A 396 -36.29 -13.04 -24.26
C GLY A 396 -36.96 -11.92 -25.08
N ASN A 397 -38.11 -11.45 -24.58
CA ASN A 397 -39.00 -10.53 -25.30
C ASN A 397 -38.55 -9.06 -25.14
N TYR A 398 -37.44 -8.69 -25.79
CA TYR A 398 -37.00 -7.29 -25.88
C TYR A 398 -37.94 -6.51 -26.83
N PRO A 399 -38.28 -5.24 -26.58
CA PRO A 399 -39.29 -4.47 -27.33
C PRO A 399 -38.98 -4.21 -28.83
N MET A 400 -37.99 -4.88 -29.42
CA MET A 400 -37.50 -4.63 -30.78
C MET A 400 -37.35 -5.87 -31.66
N ASP A 401 -37.92 -7.03 -31.30
CA ASP A 401 -37.88 -8.28 -32.10
C ASP A 401 -36.48 -8.70 -32.59
N LEU A 402 -35.43 -8.27 -31.87
CA LEU A 402 -34.05 -8.56 -32.19
C LEU A 402 -33.59 -9.70 -31.29
N TYR A 403 -33.51 -10.92 -31.81
CA TYR A 403 -33.19 -12.10 -31.02
C TYR A 403 -31.68 -12.37 -31.00
N THR A 404 -31.21 -13.22 -30.11
CA THR A 404 -29.79 -13.60 -29.96
C THR A 404 -29.13 -14.01 -31.28
N LEU A 405 -29.80 -14.83 -32.10
CA LEU A 405 -29.27 -15.28 -33.39
C LEU A 405 -29.13 -14.15 -34.42
N ASP A 406 -29.85 -13.04 -34.26
CA ASP A 406 -29.72 -11.88 -35.15
C ASP A 406 -28.47 -11.05 -34.84
N LEU A 407 -27.88 -11.23 -33.65
CA LEU A 407 -26.70 -10.51 -33.18
C LEU A 407 -25.38 -11.15 -33.63
N VAL A 408 -25.41 -12.37 -34.18
CA VAL A 408 -24.20 -13.17 -34.47
C VAL A 408 -24.15 -13.63 -35.92
N SER A 409 -22.93 -13.68 -36.47
CA SER A 409 -22.69 -14.16 -37.83
C SER A 409 -22.93 -15.67 -37.94
N LYS A 410 -23.62 -16.13 -38.99
CA LYS A 410 -23.93 -17.56 -39.21
C LYS A 410 -22.71 -18.49 -39.23
N LYS A 411 -21.51 -17.96 -39.44
CA LYS A 411 -20.25 -18.74 -39.47
C LYS A 411 -19.49 -18.72 -38.14
N SER A 412 -19.99 -18.02 -37.13
CA SER A 412 -19.28 -17.85 -35.86
C SER A 412 -19.53 -19.03 -34.91
N GLU A 413 -18.62 -19.21 -33.96
CA GLU A 413 -18.75 -20.25 -32.93
C GLU A 413 -19.98 -19.98 -32.05
N GLU A 414 -20.22 -18.71 -31.70
CA GLU A 414 -21.36 -18.27 -30.90
C GLU A 414 -22.70 -18.61 -31.55
N TYR A 415 -22.81 -18.45 -32.87
CA TYR A 415 -24.01 -18.85 -33.61
C TYR A 415 -24.31 -20.33 -33.43
N THR A 416 -23.27 -21.16 -33.49
CA THR A 416 -23.39 -22.61 -33.33
C THR A 416 -23.78 -22.98 -31.90
N GLU A 417 -23.19 -22.32 -30.90
CA GLU A 417 -23.50 -22.51 -29.48
C GLU A 417 -24.94 -22.08 -29.15
N VAL A 418 -25.37 -20.91 -29.59
CA VAL A 418 -26.74 -20.41 -29.38
C VAL A 418 -27.75 -21.30 -30.10
N LEU A 419 -27.49 -21.70 -31.35
CA LEU A 419 -28.38 -22.60 -32.08
C LEU A 419 -28.52 -23.96 -31.38
N ARG A 420 -27.42 -24.49 -30.84
CA ARG A 420 -27.45 -25.73 -30.06
C ARG A 420 -28.32 -25.58 -28.80
N ALA A 421 -28.15 -24.47 -28.08
CA ALA A 421 -28.94 -24.21 -26.87
C ALA A 421 -30.43 -24.00 -27.18
N ILE A 422 -30.78 -23.37 -28.30
CA ILE A 422 -32.18 -23.25 -28.76
C ILE A 422 -32.77 -24.63 -29.06
N HIS A 423 -32.05 -25.50 -29.78
CA HIS A 423 -32.53 -26.87 -30.02
C HIS A 423 -32.74 -27.63 -28.71
N GLN A 424 -31.83 -27.52 -27.74
CA GLN A 424 -32.00 -28.13 -26.42
C GLN A 424 -33.23 -27.59 -25.68
N LYS A 425 -33.47 -26.27 -25.73
CA LYS A 425 -34.67 -25.65 -25.17
C LYS A 425 -35.94 -26.17 -25.85
N ALA A 426 -35.94 -26.25 -27.17
CA ALA A 426 -37.07 -26.73 -27.97
C ALA A 426 -37.36 -28.22 -27.72
N GLU A 427 -36.32 -29.05 -27.58
CA GLU A 427 -36.46 -30.46 -27.19
C GLU A 427 -37.07 -30.60 -25.80
N ARG A 428 -36.64 -29.77 -24.83
CA ARG A 428 -37.20 -29.76 -23.47
C ARG A 428 -38.67 -29.34 -23.43
N LEU A 429 -39.06 -28.36 -24.24
CA LEU A 429 -40.42 -27.80 -24.25
C LEU A 429 -41.38 -28.53 -25.20
N GLY A 430 -40.87 -29.29 -26.17
CA GLY A 430 -41.68 -30.10 -27.10
C GLY A 430 -42.78 -29.30 -27.81
N ALA A 431 -44.03 -29.73 -27.63
CA ALA A 431 -45.20 -29.10 -28.26
C ALA A 431 -45.54 -27.70 -27.70
N ASP A 432 -45.04 -27.37 -26.52
CA ASP A 432 -45.25 -26.06 -25.88
C ASP A 432 -44.25 -25.01 -26.36
N TYR A 433 -43.22 -25.43 -27.11
CA TYR A 433 -42.27 -24.50 -27.70
C TYR A 433 -42.91 -23.66 -28.80
N LYS A 434 -42.90 -22.34 -28.61
CA LYS A 434 -43.38 -21.35 -29.58
C LYS A 434 -42.19 -20.56 -30.11
N PRO A 435 -41.66 -20.87 -31.30
CA PRO A 435 -40.55 -20.13 -31.87
C PRO A 435 -40.97 -18.69 -32.19
N PRO A 436 -40.05 -17.72 -32.11
CA PRO A 436 -40.25 -16.40 -32.67
C PRO A 436 -40.72 -16.44 -34.12
N LEU A 437 -41.74 -15.66 -34.48
CA LEU A 437 -42.34 -15.64 -35.84
C LEU A 437 -41.29 -15.43 -36.96
N ARG A 438 -40.26 -14.65 -36.68
CA ARG A 438 -39.16 -14.35 -37.61
C ARG A 438 -38.26 -15.57 -37.89
N TRP A 439 -38.20 -16.53 -36.98
CA TRP A 439 -37.35 -17.71 -37.08
C TRP A 439 -38.00 -18.88 -37.82
N VAL A 440 -39.32 -18.84 -38.02
CA VAL A 440 -40.07 -19.83 -38.82
C VAL A 440 -39.52 -19.95 -40.25
N TRP A 441 -38.94 -18.87 -40.78
CA TRP A 441 -38.35 -18.79 -42.12
C TRP A 441 -36.83 -19.03 -42.15
N ASN A 442 -36.20 -19.27 -40.99
CA ASN A 442 -34.76 -19.55 -40.92
C ASN A 442 -34.51 -21.03 -41.27
N THR A 443 -33.88 -21.28 -42.42
CA THR A 443 -33.65 -22.63 -42.97
C THR A 443 -32.94 -23.60 -42.02
N ALA A 444 -32.10 -23.12 -41.11
CA ALA A 444 -31.43 -23.96 -40.12
C ALA A 444 -32.41 -24.48 -39.04
N LEU A 445 -33.32 -23.63 -38.57
CA LEU A 445 -34.33 -23.95 -37.55
C LEU A 445 -35.55 -24.67 -38.15
N SER A 446 -35.96 -24.29 -39.35
CA SER A 446 -37.10 -24.91 -40.05
C SER A 446 -36.80 -26.36 -40.46
N ASN A 447 -35.56 -26.67 -40.84
CA ASN A 447 -35.13 -28.05 -41.10
C ASN A 447 -35.17 -28.94 -39.84
N TRP A 448 -34.92 -28.37 -38.64
CA TRP A 448 -35.11 -29.09 -37.38
C TRP A 448 -36.58 -29.26 -37.04
N GLN A 449 -37.40 -28.21 -37.13
CA GLN A 449 -38.85 -28.32 -36.88
C GLN A 449 -39.51 -29.39 -37.77
N MET A 450 -39.10 -29.47 -39.04
CA MET A 450 -39.55 -30.52 -39.96
C MET A 450 -39.03 -31.93 -39.59
N LYS A 451 -37.88 -32.06 -38.92
CA LYS A 451 -37.37 -33.34 -38.40
C LYS A 451 -38.03 -33.72 -37.07
N ALA A 452 -38.24 -32.76 -36.16
CA ALA A 452 -38.92 -32.95 -34.88
C ALA A 452 -40.41 -33.33 -35.08
N ALA A 453 -41.09 -32.69 -36.05
CA ALA A 453 -42.44 -33.05 -36.45
C ALA A 453 -42.55 -34.44 -37.12
N LYS A 454 -41.42 -35.04 -37.52
CA LYS A 454 -41.33 -36.40 -38.08
C LYS A 454 -40.90 -37.46 -37.08
N LEU A 455 -40.57 -37.11 -35.83
CA LEU A 455 -40.36 -38.11 -34.78
C LEU A 455 -41.73 -38.72 -34.42
N PRO A 456 -41.88 -40.05 -34.46
CA PRO A 456 -43.16 -40.68 -34.17
C PRO A 456 -43.58 -40.33 -32.75
N LYS A 457 -44.83 -39.86 -32.60
CA LYS A 457 -45.47 -39.77 -31.29
C LYS A 457 -45.49 -41.17 -30.69
N LEU A 458 -44.61 -41.42 -29.71
CA LEU A 458 -44.72 -42.60 -28.86
C LEU A 458 -45.99 -42.41 -28.02
N THR A 459 -47.04 -43.13 -28.42
CA THR A 459 -48.23 -43.43 -27.62
C THR A 459 -47.87 -44.23 -26.39
#